data_AF-A0A354B5M6-F1
#
_entry.id   AF-A0A354B5M6-F1
#
_cell.length_a   1.000
_cell.length_b   1.000
_cell.length_c   1.000
_cell.angle_alpha   90.00
_cell.angle_beta   90.00
_cell.angle_gamma   90.00
#
_symmetry.space_group_name_H-M   'P 1'
#
loop_
_entity.id
_entity.type
_entity.pdbx_description
1 polymer ?
#
loop_
_entity_poly.entity_id
_entity_poly.type
_entity_poly.pdbx_seq_one_letter_code
_entity_poly.pdbx_strand_id
1 'polypeptide(L)'
;DGLRLFSIRSPQPWLAGDVGRALVARCVERRVRPSVCVLPDEISALVELASAFPDTEFAVDHVAFAADDEQLAVLAAQVNLCPTVTATSPVSVDTAMRWFGTDRLSWGSDHPQHGAEYPTPVDLSAAGRLWFGGTVDR
;
A
#
# COMPACT_ATOMS: atom_id res chain seq x y z
N ASP A 1 -12.34 -11.63 6.59
CA ASP A 1 -12.53 -11.24 5.17
C ASP A 1 -11.87 -9.90 4.93
N GLY A 2 -11.16 -9.76 3.81
CA GLY A 2 -10.55 -8.51 3.34
C GLY A 2 -11.11 -8.12 1.98
N LEU A 3 -11.14 -6.83 1.66
CA LEU A 3 -11.45 -6.36 0.31
C LEU A 3 -10.19 -5.75 -0.32
N ARG A 4 -9.86 -6.23 -1.52
CA ARG A 4 -8.76 -5.68 -2.32
C ARG A 4 -9.34 -4.97 -3.55
N LEU A 5 -9.07 -3.68 -3.67
CA LEU A 5 -9.51 -2.79 -4.74
C LEU A 5 -8.39 -2.71 -5.79
N PHE A 6 -8.55 -3.45 -6.88
CA PHE A 6 -7.62 -3.45 -8.01
C PHE A 6 -8.06 -2.45 -9.07
N SER A 7 -7.51 -1.23 -9.04
CA SER A 7 -7.63 -0.28 -10.14
C SER A 7 -6.29 -0.21 -10.85
N ILE A 8 -6.01 -1.24 -11.65
CA ILE A 8 -4.80 -1.32 -12.47
C ILE A 8 -5.25 -1.52 -13.91
N ARG A 9 -4.82 -0.62 -14.80
CA ARG A 9 -5.13 -0.67 -16.25
C ARG A 9 -6.64 -0.76 -16.54
N SER A 10 -7.46 -0.17 -15.66
CA SER A 10 -8.90 -0.09 -15.93
C SER A 10 -9.12 0.85 -17.13
N PRO A 11 -9.92 0.47 -18.14
CA PRO A 11 -10.26 1.37 -19.24
C PRO A 11 -11.00 2.63 -18.78
N GLN A 12 -11.66 2.53 -17.62
CA GLN A 12 -12.37 3.61 -16.96
C GLN A 12 -11.91 3.65 -15.50
N PRO A 13 -11.11 4.65 -15.10
CA PRO A 13 -10.77 4.88 -13.70
C PRO A 13 -12.06 4.93 -12.86
N TRP A 14 -12.13 4.13 -11.81
CA TRP A 14 -13.35 3.96 -11.00
C TRP A 14 -13.14 4.19 -9.50
N LEU A 15 -11.87 4.24 -9.08
CA LEU A 15 -11.49 4.35 -7.68
C LEU A 15 -11.88 5.72 -7.11
N ALA A 16 -11.59 6.79 -7.85
CA ALA A 16 -12.15 8.12 -7.60
C ALA A 16 -13.56 8.18 -8.17
N GLY A 17 -14.55 8.05 -7.29
CA GLY A 17 -15.95 8.16 -7.67
C GLY A 17 -16.87 7.40 -6.73
N ASP A 18 -18.16 7.41 -7.06
CA ASP A 18 -19.22 6.84 -6.22
C ASP A 18 -19.02 5.34 -5.97
N VAL A 19 -18.50 4.61 -6.95
CA VAL A 19 -18.23 3.17 -6.83
C VAL A 19 -17.14 2.91 -5.79
N GLY A 20 -15.97 3.55 -5.92
CA GLY A 20 -14.89 3.41 -4.96
C GLY A 20 -15.31 3.81 -3.54
N ARG A 21 -16.01 4.95 -3.41
CA ARG A 21 -16.54 5.43 -2.13
C ARG A 21 -17.55 4.45 -1.52
N ALA A 22 -18.47 3.90 -2.31
CA ALA A 22 -19.44 2.93 -1.82
C ALA A 22 -18.75 1.64 -1.34
N LEU A 23 -17.73 1.16 -2.04
CA LEU A 23 -16.97 -0.02 -1.63
C LEU A 23 -16.21 0.21 -0.32
N VAL A 24 -15.57 1.37 -0.15
CA VAL A 24 -14.90 1.73 1.10
C VAL A 24 -15.91 1.88 2.24
N ALA A 25 -17.06 2.51 2.00
CA ALA A 25 -18.11 2.60 3.01
C ALA A 25 -18.55 1.22 3.51
N ARG A 26 -18.65 0.21 2.63
CA ARG A 26 -18.90 -1.18 3.04
C ARG A 26 -17.77 -1.79 3.86
N CYS A 27 -16.52 -1.43 3.56
CA CYS A 27 -15.38 -1.85 4.37
C CYS A 27 -15.47 -1.25 5.78
N VAL A 28 -15.79 0.03 5.90
CA VAL A 28 -16.01 0.73 7.18
C VAL A 28 -17.13 0.08 7.99
N GLU A 29 -18.29 -0.14 7.38
CA GLU A 29 -19.44 -0.81 8.02
C GLU A 29 -19.06 -2.18 8.59
N ARG A 30 -18.20 -2.92 7.88
CA ARG A 30 -17.75 -4.26 8.24
C ARG A 30 -16.48 -4.28 9.10
N ARG A 31 -15.89 -3.11 9.39
CA ARG A 31 -14.61 -2.95 10.08
C ARG A 31 -13.48 -3.76 9.42
N VAL A 32 -13.47 -3.74 8.10
CA VAL A 32 -12.43 -4.37 7.27
C VAL A 32 -11.54 -3.28 6.71
N ARG A 33 -10.22 -3.48 6.80
CA ARG A 33 -9.26 -2.57 6.18
C ARG A 33 -9.23 -2.81 4.67
N PRO A 34 -9.53 -1.81 3.81
CA PRO A 34 -9.36 -1.94 2.38
C PRO A 34 -7.87 -2.05 2.03
N SER A 35 -7.53 -2.98 1.12
CA SER A 35 -6.25 -3.00 0.41
C SER A 35 -6.47 -2.42 -0.99
N VAL A 36 -5.58 -1.56 -1.44
CA VAL A 36 -5.71 -0.85 -2.72
C VAL A 36 -4.44 -1.06 -3.52
N CYS A 37 -4.63 -1.44 -4.79
CA CYS A 37 -3.57 -1.60 -5.76
C CYS A 37 -3.88 -0.71 -6.96
N VAL A 38 -3.04 0.30 -7.18
CA VAL A 38 -3.17 1.31 -8.23
C VAL A 38 -1.84 1.51 -8.94
N LEU A 39 -1.89 2.00 -10.18
CA LEU A 39 -0.72 2.50 -10.90
C LEU A 39 -0.45 3.99 -10.58
N PRO A 40 0.74 4.52 -10.94
CA PRO A 40 1.12 5.90 -10.62
C PRO A 40 0.14 6.97 -11.07
N ASP A 41 -0.50 6.78 -12.22
CA ASP A 41 -1.48 7.69 -12.80
C ASP A 41 -2.80 7.76 -12.02
N GLU A 42 -3.07 6.78 -11.15
CA GLU A 42 -4.26 6.73 -10.29
C GLU A 42 -3.96 7.09 -8.81
N ILE A 43 -2.74 7.56 -8.48
CA ILE A 43 -2.40 8.00 -7.12
C ILE A 43 -3.32 9.12 -6.63
N SER A 44 -3.68 10.06 -7.51
CA SER A 44 -4.62 11.14 -7.16
C SER A 44 -5.99 10.61 -6.72
N ALA A 45 -6.46 9.54 -7.36
CA ALA A 45 -7.72 8.88 -7.01
C ALA A 45 -7.65 8.16 -5.66
N LEU A 46 -6.52 7.52 -5.35
CA LEU A 46 -6.26 6.95 -4.03
C LEU A 46 -6.25 8.04 -2.95
N VAL A 47 -5.60 9.17 -3.20
CA VAL A 47 -5.57 10.31 -2.26
C VAL A 47 -6.96 10.88 -2.02
N GLU A 48 -7.75 11.05 -3.07
CA GLU A 48 -9.14 11.50 -2.95
C GLU A 48 -9.96 10.57 -2.06
N LEU A 49 -9.81 9.25 -2.27
CA LEU A 49 -10.50 8.23 -1.51
C LEU A 49 -10.03 8.20 -0.04
N ALA A 50 -8.72 8.28 0.20
CA ALA A 50 -8.15 8.34 1.55
C ALA A 50 -8.61 9.59 2.31
N SER A 51 -8.68 10.74 1.61
CA SER A 51 -9.16 12.01 2.18
C SER A 51 -10.66 11.95 2.53
N ALA A 52 -11.44 11.18 1.78
CA ALA A 52 -12.87 10.99 2.02
C ALA A 52 -13.18 10.13 3.25
N PHE A 53 -12.23 9.29 3.65
CA PHE A 53 -12.35 8.36 4.78
C PHE A 53 -11.13 8.50 5.71
N PRO A 54 -10.94 9.66 6.36
CA PRO A 54 -9.71 9.97 7.09
C PRO A 54 -9.45 9.03 8.28
N ASP A 55 -10.50 8.47 8.88
CA ASP A 55 -10.42 7.53 10.00
C ASP A 55 -10.25 6.06 9.56
N THR A 56 -10.17 5.81 8.25
CA THR A 56 -10.00 4.47 7.70
C THR A 56 -8.57 4.30 7.20
N GLU A 57 -7.86 3.32 7.74
CA GLU A 57 -6.57 2.93 7.18
C GLU A 57 -6.74 2.24 5.83
N PHE A 58 -5.81 2.47 4.91
CA PHE A 58 -5.74 1.80 3.63
C PHE A 58 -4.40 1.06 3.54
N ALA A 59 -4.44 -0.25 3.33
CA ALA A 59 -3.24 -0.95 2.90
C ALA A 59 -2.97 -0.59 1.43
N VAL A 60 -1.78 -0.06 1.13
CA VAL A 60 -1.42 0.35 -0.23
C VAL A 60 -0.39 -0.59 -0.79
N ASP A 61 -0.76 -1.36 -1.80
CA ASP A 61 0.11 -2.39 -2.35
C ASP A 61 1.23 -1.76 -3.18
N HIS A 62 2.42 -2.34 -3.06
CA HIS A 62 3.63 -1.97 -3.80
C HIS A 62 4.00 -0.48 -3.74
N VAL A 63 3.56 0.23 -2.69
CA VAL A 63 3.70 1.69 -2.57
C VAL A 63 3.06 2.41 -3.76
N ALA A 64 1.89 1.92 -4.21
CA ALA A 64 1.14 2.45 -5.37
C ALA A 64 1.96 2.51 -6.67
N PHE A 65 3.02 1.71 -6.76
CA PHE A 65 3.99 1.73 -7.85
C PHE A 65 4.62 3.11 -8.13
N ALA A 66 4.64 4.02 -7.13
CA ALA A 66 5.10 5.40 -7.27
C ALA A 66 6.41 5.49 -8.07
N ALA A 67 6.41 6.37 -9.08
CA ALA A 67 7.45 6.48 -10.09
C ALA A 67 8.58 7.45 -9.68
N ASP A 68 8.31 8.37 -8.77
CA ASP A 68 9.24 9.43 -8.35
C ASP A 68 8.97 9.90 -6.90
N ASP A 69 9.87 10.76 -6.41
CA ASP A 69 9.81 11.34 -5.07
C ASP A 69 8.63 12.30 -4.86
N GLU A 70 8.09 12.91 -5.92
CA GLU A 70 6.93 13.81 -5.82
C GLU A 70 5.68 13.00 -5.47
N GLN A 71 5.49 11.87 -6.14
CA GLN A 71 4.41 10.94 -5.84
C GLN A 71 4.55 10.32 -4.44
N LEU A 72 5.77 10.00 -4.02
CA LEU A 72 6.04 9.53 -2.66
C LEU A 72 5.68 10.58 -1.60
N ALA A 73 5.99 11.85 -1.84
CA ALA A 73 5.61 12.94 -0.94
C ALA A 73 4.08 13.07 -0.81
N VAL A 74 3.37 12.98 -1.94
CA VAL A 74 1.89 13.02 -1.97
C VAL A 74 1.27 11.88 -1.16
N LEU A 75 1.78 10.66 -1.33
CA LEU A 75 1.34 9.49 -0.57
C LEU A 75 1.68 9.62 0.92
N ALA A 76 2.90 10.06 1.25
CA ALA A 76 3.39 10.16 2.62
C ALA A 76 2.60 11.18 3.45
N ALA A 77 2.09 12.23 2.81
CA ALA A 77 1.24 13.24 3.43
C ALA A 77 -0.10 12.69 3.93
N GLN A 78 -0.56 11.54 3.41
CA GLN A 78 -1.79 10.89 3.86
C GLN A 78 -1.50 9.96 5.04
N VAL A 79 -1.88 10.37 6.25
CA VAL A 79 -1.55 9.66 7.50
C VAL A 79 -2.20 8.27 7.60
N ASN A 80 -3.34 8.08 6.92
CA ASN A 80 -4.12 6.83 6.92
C ASN A 80 -3.73 5.87 5.78
N LEU A 81 -2.73 6.20 4.97
CA LEU A 81 -2.14 5.22 4.05
C LEU A 81 -1.07 4.40 4.79
N CYS A 82 -1.16 3.09 4.66
CA CYS A 82 -0.25 2.10 5.22
C CYS A 82 0.38 1.29 4.07
N PRO A 83 1.50 1.75 3.47
CA PRO A 83 2.08 1.10 2.31
C PRO A 83 2.68 -0.27 2.63
N THR A 84 2.63 -1.15 1.64
CA THR A 84 3.37 -2.40 1.61
C THR A 84 4.48 -2.27 0.58
N VAL A 85 5.73 -2.32 1.02
CA VAL A 85 6.88 -2.48 0.13
C VAL A 85 7.08 -3.96 -0.15
N THR A 86 7.35 -4.29 -1.41
CA THR A 86 7.49 -5.67 -1.86
C THR A 86 8.69 -5.89 -2.75
N ALA A 87 9.01 -7.15 -3.07
CA ALA A 87 10.12 -7.47 -3.99
C ALA A 87 9.90 -6.93 -5.42
N THR A 88 8.65 -6.70 -5.81
CA THR A 88 8.25 -6.15 -7.12
C THR A 88 7.97 -4.65 -7.08
N SER A 89 8.09 -4.02 -5.90
CA SER A 89 7.91 -2.58 -5.76
C SER A 89 9.01 -1.82 -6.51
N PRO A 90 8.68 -0.71 -7.20
CA PRO A 90 9.70 0.16 -7.78
C PRO A 90 10.47 0.96 -6.71
N VAL A 91 9.95 0.98 -5.48
CA VAL A 91 10.50 1.70 -4.33
C VAL A 91 11.21 0.72 -3.41
N SER A 92 12.44 1.03 -3.01
CA SER A 92 13.19 0.23 -2.03
C SER A 92 12.62 0.39 -0.61
N VAL A 93 12.92 -0.58 0.25
CA VAL A 93 12.53 -0.54 1.67
C VAL A 93 13.08 0.73 2.36
N ASP A 94 14.35 1.05 2.15
CA ASP A 94 14.99 2.23 2.77
C ASP A 94 14.33 3.54 2.34
N THR A 95 14.00 3.67 1.05
CA THR A 95 13.28 4.84 0.53
C THR A 95 11.89 4.92 1.11
N ALA A 96 11.16 3.79 1.17
CA ALA A 96 9.83 3.76 1.79
C ALA A 96 9.89 4.12 3.28
N MET A 97 10.87 3.62 4.03
CA MET A 97 11.05 3.97 5.44
C MET A 97 11.31 5.46 5.64
N ARG A 98 12.10 6.10 4.76
CA ARG A 98 12.37 7.54 4.82
C ARG A 98 11.09 8.37 4.65
N TRP A 99 10.20 7.96 3.75
CA TRP A 99 8.99 8.70 3.43
C TRP A 99 7.82 8.42 4.40
N PHE A 100 7.59 7.16 4.76
CA PHE A 100 6.38 6.75 5.49
C PHE A 100 6.60 6.51 6.98
N GLY A 101 7.86 6.35 7.41
CA GLY A 101 8.22 5.89 8.74
C GLY A 101 8.00 4.38 8.91
N THR A 102 8.39 3.85 10.07
CA THR A 102 8.28 2.41 10.39
C THR A 102 6.89 2.00 10.84
N ASP A 103 6.10 2.92 11.38
CA ASP A 103 4.85 2.58 12.08
C ASP A 103 3.71 2.22 11.12
N ARG A 104 3.81 2.65 9.85
CA ARG A 104 2.79 2.46 8.82
C ARG A 104 3.26 1.63 7.64
N LEU A 105 4.52 1.20 7.64
CA LEU A 105 5.12 0.44 6.56
C LEU A 105 5.05 -1.05 6.89
N SER A 106 4.64 -1.84 5.90
CA SER A 106 4.73 -3.30 5.95
C SER A 106 5.60 -3.82 4.81
N TRP A 107 6.14 -5.02 4.99
CA TRP A 107 6.91 -5.71 3.96
C TRP A 107 6.15 -6.96 3.49
N GLY A 108 6.14 -7.22 2.18
CA GLY A 108 5.58 -8.44 1.60
C GLY A 108 6.48 -8.98 0.49
N SER A 109 6.62 -10.30 0.38
CA SER A 109 7.46 -10.90 -0.69
C SER A 109 6.89 -10.70 -2.09
N ASP A 110 5.56 -10.63 -2.21
CA ASP A 110 4.83 -10.72 -3.49
C ASP A 110 5.11 -12.00 -4.29
N HIS A 111 5.41 -13.10 -3.58
CA HIS A 111 5.57 -14.40 -4.23
C HIS A 111 4.23 -14.93 -4.77
N PRO A 112 4.19 -15.54 -5.97
CA PRO A 112 5.31 -15.88 -6.85
C PRO A 112 5.60 -14.87 -7.96
N GLN A 113 5.10 -13.63 -7.87
CA GLN A 113 5.08 -12.68 -8.99
C GLN A 113 6.48 -12.22 -9.41
N HIS A 114 7.45 -12.21 -8.50
CA HIS A 114 8.86 -11.91 -8.78
C HIS A 114 9.65 -13.07 -9.41
N GLY A 115 9.03 -14.25 -9.64
CA GLY A 115 9.65 -15.38 -10.36
C GLY A 115 10.82 -16.09 -9.66
N ALA A 116 11.24 -15.61 -8.49
CA ALA A 116 12.26 -16.25 -7.66
C ALA A 116 11.63 -17.24 -6.67
N GLU A 117 12.41 -18.23 -6.23
CA GLU A 117 12.01 -19.09 -5.12
C GLU A 117 11.79 -18.25 -3.84
N TYR A 118 10.79 -18.63 -3.04
CA TYR A 118 10.37 -17.89 -1.85
C TYR A 118 11.48 -17.51 -0.84
N PRO A 119 12.56 -18.29 -0.60
CA PRO A 119 13.58 -17.88 0.37
C PRO A 119 14.44 -16.69 -0.07
N THR A 120 14.54 -16.39 -1.37
CA THR A 120 15.47 -15.36 -1.87
C THR A 120 15.04 -13.92 -1.52
N PRO A 121 13.76 -13.52 -1.63
CA PRO A 121 13.30 -12.21 -1.15
C PRO A 121 13.23 -12.10 0.37
N VAL A 122 13.16 -13.23 1.08
CA VAL A 122 13.00 -13.32 2.54
C VAL A 122 14.37 -13.34 3.25
N ASP A 123 15.48 -13.47 2.54
CA ASP A 123 16.83 -13.30 3.11
C ASP A 123 17.12 -11.82 3.39
N LEU A 124 16.52 -11.36 4.49
CA LEU A 124 16.65 -10.02 5.04
C LEU A 124 18.01 -9.78 5.71
N SER A 125 18.94 -10.75 5.71
CA SER A 125 20.29 -10.53 6.23
C SER A 125 21.15 -9.69 5.27
N ALA A 126 20.81 -9.68 3.97
CA ALA A 126 21.38 -8.78 2.98
C ALA A 126 20.70 -7.39 2.95
N ALA A 127 19.45 -7.29 3.42
CA ALA A 127 18.68 -6.04 3.52
C ALA A 127 18.75 -5.53 4.97
N GLY A 128 19.79 -4.75 5.29
CA GLY A 128 20.28 -4.41 6.63
C GLY A 128 19.37 -3.72 7.66
N ARG A 129 18.06 -3.97 7.70
CA ARG A 129 17.12 -3.96 8.85
C ARG A 129 15.69 -3.85 8.32
N LEU A 130 14.85 -4.85 8.58
CA LEU A 130 13.40 -4.70 8.54
C LEU A 130 12.85 -4.99 9.94
N TRP A 131 12.15 -3.99 10.48
CA TRP A 131 11.50 -4.03 11.79
C TRP A 131 10.06 -4.52 11.60
N PHE A 132 9.68 -5.61 12.24
CA PHE A 132 8.27 -5.98 12.36
C PHE A 132 7.69 -5.16 13.53
N GLY A 133 6.91 -4.13 13.22
CA GLY A 133 6.16 -3.38 14.22
C GLY A 133 5.07 -4.23 14.85
N GLY A 134 5.10 -4.37 16.18
CA GLY A 134 4.06 -4.97 17.01
C GLY A 134 4.62 -5.93 18.06
N THR A 135 4.69 -5.48 19.32
CA THR A 135 4.84 -6.38 20.47
C THR A 135 3.66 -7.34 20.51
N VAL A 136 3.94 -8.63 20.31
CA VAL A 136 3.05 -9.68 20.79
C VAL A 136 3.29 -9.77 22.29
N ASP A 137 2.50 -9.05 23.07
CA ASP A 137 2.38 -9.38 24.48
C ASP A 137 1.87 -10.83 24.56
N ARG A 138 2.70 -11.68 25.17
CA ARG A 138 2.34 -13.05 25.56
C ARG A 138 1.71 -13.05 26.94
#